data_AF-A0A3L7RJH1-F1
#
_entry.id   AF-A0A3L7RJH1-F1
#
_cell.length_a   1.000
_cell.length_b   1.000
_cell.length_c   1.000
_cell.angle_alpha   90.00
_cell.angle_beta   90.00
_cell.angle_gamma   90.00
#
_symmetry.space_group_name_H-M   'P 1'
#
loop_
_entity.id
_entity.type
_entity.pdbx_description
1 polymer ?
#
loop_
_entity_poly.entity_id
_entity_poly.type
_entity_poly.pdbx_seq_one_letter_code
_entity_poly.pdbx_strand_id
1 'polypeptide(L)'
;MPALARLLFWLIATCCFDDGPAPEFQADLISSGQSIPCKLEDLRVGKAIVLEVRIANKLEEPIEIDRVEPSCGCTVATIDGDKKIEPQKALTVKMSLKIEDPGIFEKPVFFYKKGADSPLFAVKIQGNAHEQIQYTLPHSVELDPKTYSATVDLELKALFDDVEMDASKIAVVGDAFEKFSVESADAKQIVAKVSFRGNAKSPAESQHMLRMAFTDKYGKHVRDLPILVRNVPPLRAAPRKLTLVKQADQTVSVSMVLLGVFEKDKEMSIDIRHKDQSVGTFKITPASDRLVSVKFTLDEKSPIWQVPSGVLKFSTASESVEVPFVFQE
;
A
#
# COMPACT_ATOMS: atom_id res chain seq x y z
N MET A 1 -25.84 21.15 65.39
CA MET A 1 -24.65 21.18 64.50
C MET A 1 -23.56 20.33 65.13
N PRO A 2 -22.72 19.58 64.39
CA PRO A 2 -22.69 19.29 62.94
C PRO A 2 -23.01 17.78 62.68
N ALA A 3 -23.54 17.28 61.55
CA ALA A 3 -23.26 17.41 60.12
C ALA A 3 -21.89 16.87 59.69
N LEU A 4 -21.86 15.73 58.99
CA LEU A 4 -20.86 15.24 58.01
C LEU A 4 -20.94 13.69 57.99
N ALA A 5 -20.95 12.96 56.89
CA ALA A 5 -21.07 13.28 55.48
C ALA A 5 -21.52 11.97 54.79
N ARG A 6 -22.58 12.06 53.98
CA ARG A 6 -22.91 11.03 52.99
C ARG A 6 -21.83 11.11 51.90
N LEU A 7 -20.93 10.14 51.84
CA LEU A 7 -20.12 9.92 50.65
C LEU A 7 -20.98 9.15 49.64
N LEU A 8 -21.57 9.91 48.73
CA LEU A 8 -22.17 9.38 47.51
C LEU A 8 -21.05 8.82 46.63
N PHE A 9 -21.23 7.57 46.22
CA PHE A 9 -20.55 6.97 45.08
C PHE A 9 -20.76 7.85 43.83
N TRP A 10 -19.72 8.58 43.43
CA TRP A 10 -19.57 9.09 42.08
C TRP A 10 -18.52 8.23 41.39
N LEU A 11 -18.99 7.16 40.74
CA LEU A 11 -18.23 6.43 39.74
C LEU A 11 -18.25 7.30 38.47
N ILE A 12 -17.35 8.28 38.38
CA ILE A 12 -16.95 8.80 37.08
C ILE A 12 -16.01 7.74 36.51
N ALA A 13 -16.45 7.06 35.46
CA ALA A 13 -15.56 6.38 34.55
C ALA A 13 -14.69 7.45 33.86
N THR A 14 -13.61 7.86 34.51
CA THR A 14 -12.47 8.47 33.83
C THR A 14 -11.85 7.36 33.00
N CYS A 15 -12.36 7.18 31.79
CA CYS A 15 -11.61 6.50 30.75
C CYS A 15 -10.25 7.21 30.68
N CYS A 16 -9.19 6.47 30.98
CA CYS A 16 -7.81 6.92 30.88
C CYS A 16 -7.52 7.33 29.44
N PHE A 17 -7.74 8.61 29.12
CA PHE A 17 -7.17 9.27 27.96
C PHE A 17 -5.75 9.67 28.37
N ASP A 18 -4.83 8.72 28.25
CA ASP A 18 -3.42 8.91 28.53
C ASP A 18 -2.73 9.32 27.23
N ASP A 19 -2.76 10.61 26.87
CA ASP A 19 -2.12 11.15 25.65
C ASP A 19 -1.91 12.69 25.69
N GLY A 20 -0.86 13.15 26.37
CA GLY A 20 -0.32 14.53 26.23
C GLY A 20 -1.24 15.70 26.64
N PRO A 21 -0.74 16.94 26.67
CA PRO A 21 -1.58 18.12 26.85
C PRO A 21 -2.48 18.32 25.62
N ALA A 22 -3.77 18.57 25.86
CA ALA A 22 -4.73 18.89 24.79
C ALA A 22 -4.24 20.12 24.01
N PRO A 23 -4.27 20.11 22.66
CA PRO A 23 -3.94 21.29 21.87
C PRO A 23 -4.86 22.46 22.26
N GLU A 24 -4.28 23.57 22.69
CA GLU A 24 -4.99 24.80 23.02
C GLU A 24 -4.81 25.83 21.90
N PHE A 25 -5.92 26.35 21.40
CA PHE A 25 -5.94 27.43 20.40
C PHE A 25 -6.59 28.67 21.00
N GLN A 26 -6.07 29.84 20.64
CA GLN A 26 -6.70 31.11 20.96
C GLN A 26 -6.97 31.89 19.67
N ALA A 27 -8.18 32.41 19.54
CA ALA A 27 -8.60 33.18 18.38
C ALA A 27 -9.50 34.36 18.76
N ASP A 28 -9.36 35.44 18.01
CA ASP A 28 -10.23 36.61 18.09
C ASP A 28 -11.35 36.51 17.05
N LEU A 29 -12.59 36.69 17.51
CA LEU A 29 -13.76 36.82 16.68
C LEU A 29 -14.00 38.31 16.39
N ILE A 30 -13.63 38.72 15.18
CA ILE A 30 -13.62 40.12 14.72
C ILE A 30 -14.73 40.42 13.71
N SER A 31 -15.38 39.39 13.14
CA SER A 31 -16.51 39.57 12.24
C SER A 31 -17.47 38.39 12.27
N SER A 32 -18.74 38.65 11.96
CA SER A 32 -19.72 37.60 11.65
C SER A 32 -19.35 36.90 10.34
N GLY A 33 -19.58 35.59 10.25
CA GLY A 33 -19.18 34.73 9.14
C GLY A 33 -17.70 34.36 9.13
N GLN A 34 -16.92 34.77 10.14
CA GLN A 34 -15.48 34.47 10.21
C GLN A 34 -15.24 32.96 10.27
N SER A 35 -14.18 32.52 9.59
CA SER A 35 -13.66 31.17 9.67
C SER A 35 -12.33 31.18 10.42
N ILE A 36 -12.28 30.56 11.59
CA ILE A 36 -11.11 30.48 12.46
C ILE A 36 -10.35 29.17 12.15
N PRO A 37 -9.14 29.21 11.58
CA PRO A 37 -8.36 27.99 11.30
C PRO A 37 -7.69 27.45 12.57
N CYS A 38 -7.87 26.17 12.85
CA CYS A 38 -7.18 25.41 13.90
C CYS A 38 -6.36 24.30 13.22
N LYS A 39 -5.07 24.54 13.03
CA LYS A 39 -4.15 23.58 12.40
C LYS A 39 -3.57 22.66 13.46
N LEU A 40 -3.81 21.37 13.29
CA LEU A 40 -3.25 20.31 14.11
C LEU A 40 -1.97 19.77 13.47
N GLU A 41 -1.10 19.22 14.30
CA GLU A 41 -0.01 18.37 13.85
C GLU A 41 -0.54 17.06 13.26
N ASP A 42 0.39 16.24 12.73
CA ASP A 42 0.07 14.94 12.17
C ASP A 42 -0.68 14.07 13.19
N LEU A 43 -1.85 13.56 12.79
CA LEU A 43 -2.71 12.77 13.66
C LEU A 43 -2.67 11.30 13.32
N ARG A 44 -2.84 10.47 14.34
CA ARG A 44 -3.02 9.03 14.19
C ARG A 44 -4.48 8.70 13.86
N VAL A 45 -4.71 7.96 12.78
CA VAL A 45 -6.02 7.40 12.44
C VAL A 45 -6.56 6.51 13.58
N GLY A 46 -7.86 6.63 13.86
CA GLY A 46 -8.59 5.84 14.85
C GLY A 46 -8.42 6.31 16.30
N LYS A 47 -7.54 7.28 16.55
CA LYS A 47 -7.33 7.88 17.87
C LYS A 47 -8.20 9.13 18.00
N ALA A 48 -9.00 9.19 19.06
CA ALA A 48 -9.75 10.39 19.37
C ALA A 48 -8.80 11.41 20.01
N ILE A 49 -8.88 12.65 19.55
CA ILE A 49 -8.19 13.78 20.17
C ILE A 49 -9.21 14.72 20.81
N VAL A 50 -8.78 15.45 21.83
CA VAL A 50 -9.55 16.53 22.44
C VAL A 50 -8.73 17.81 22.31
N LEU A 51 -9.36 18.88 21.85
CA LEU A 51 -8.74 20.18 21.68
C LEU A 51 -9.64 21.26 22.30
N GLU A 52 -9.01 22.30 22.83
CA GLU A 52 -9.69 23.44 23.43
C GLU A 52 -9.44 24.69 22.59
N VAL A 53 -10.51 25.39 22.23
CA VAL A 53 -10.42 26.65 21.48
C VAL A 53 -11.04 27.76 22.29
N ARG A 54 -10.21 28.74 22.66
CA ARG A 54 -10.62 29.94 23.35
C ARG A 54 -10.92 31.04 22.34
N ILE A 55 -12.18 31.48 22.30
CA ILE A 55 -12.67 32.44 21.31
C ILE A 55 -13.03 33.74 22.02
N ALA A 56 -12.30 34.82 21.74
CA ALA A 56 -12.56 36.13 22.31
C ALA A 56 -13.49 36.95 21.41
N ASN A 57 -14.58 37.49 21.97
CA ASN A 57 -15.48 38.40 21.26
C ASN A 57 -14.85 39.80 21.17
N LYS A 58 -14.40 40.19 19.98
CA LYS A 58 -13.88 41.53 19.70
C LYS A 58 -14.91 42.46 19.05
N LEU A 59 -16.14 41.99 18.86
CA LEU A 59 -17.25 42.83 18.40
C LEU A 59 -17.72 43.76 19.53
N GLU A 60 -18.45 44.80 19.14
CA GLU A 60 -19.02 45.78 20.06
C GLU A 60 -20.25 45.25 20.81
N GLU A 61 -20.91 44.23 20.25
CA GLU A 61 -22.13 43.64 20.80
C GLU A 61 -21.88 42.25 21.42
N PRO A 62 -22.66 41.86 22.44
CA PRO A 62 -22.63 40.51 22.96
C PRO A 62 -23.11 39.50 21.92
N ILE A 63 -22.47 38.34 21.93
CA ILE A 63 -22.81 37.21 21.07
C ILE A 63 -23.53 36.15 21.91
N GLU A 64 -24.66 35.65 21.43
CA GLU A 64 -25.36 34.52 22.05
C GLU A 64 -25.42 33.36 21.06
N ILE A 65 -24.79 32.25 21.44
CA ILE A 65 -24.76 31.03 20.64
C ILE A 65 -25.95 30.16 21.04
N ASP A 66 -26.76 29.78 20.06
CA ASP A 66 -27.92 28.92 20.28
C ASP A 66 -27.53 27.45 20.10
N ARG A 67 -26.93 27.16 18.94
CA ARG A 67 -26.54 25.82 18.49
C ARG A 67 -25.11 25.79 17.95
N VAL A 68 -24.49 24.62 18.10
CA VAL A 68 -23.17 24.29 17.56
C VAL A 68 -23.34 23.04 16.72
N GLU A 69 -22.90 23.08 15.47
CA GLU A 69 -23.09 22.00 14.50
C GLU A 69 -21.77 21.62 13.84
N PRO A 70 -21.23 20.45 14.16
CA PRO A 70 -20.11 19.89 13.42
C PRO A 70 -20.53 19.48 12.00
N SER A 71 -19.63 19.61 11.05
CA SER A 71 -19.88 19.21 9.65
C SER A 71 -19.88 17.70 9.41
N CYS A 72 -19.40 16.90 10.35
CA CYS A 72 -19.38 15.43 10.30
C CYS A 72 -19.80 14.85 11.65
N GLY A 73 -20.27 13.59 11.65
CA GLY A 73 -20.46 12.81 12.88
C GLY A 73 -19.15 12.38 13.57
N CYS A 74 -18.01 12.69 12.96
CA CYS A 74 -16.67 12.39 13.46
C CYS A 74 -16.15 13.41 14.50
N THR A 75 -16.90 14.49 14.70
CA THR A 75 -16.55 15.61 15.60
C THR A 75 -17.69 15.85 16.58
N VAL A 76 -17.34 16.05 17.85
CA VAL A 76 -18.26 16.50 18.90
C VAL A 76 -17.73 17.83 19.43
N ALA A 77 -18.61 18.82 19.58
CA ALA A 77 -18.24 20.14 20.06
C ALA A 77 -19.18 20.58 21.18
N THR A 78 -18.59 21.06 22.28
CA THR A 78 -19.31 21.54 23.46
C THR A 78 -18.72 22.85 23.94
N ILE A 79 -19.57 23.82 24.24
CA ILE A 79 -19.16 25.07 24.88
C ILE A 79 -19.08 24.83 26.39
N ASP A 80 -17.98 25.24 27.00
CA ASP A 80 -17.83 25.22 28.46
C ASP A 80 -18.40 26.52 29.04
N GLY A 81 -19.39 26.41 29.94
CA GLY A 81 -20.03 27.55 30.58
C GLY A 81 -21.15 28.22 29.77
N ASP A 82 -21.24 29.54 29.87
CA ASP A 82 -22.31 30.34 29.26
C ASP A 82 -22.16 30.40 27.73
N LYS A 83 -23.28 30.27 27.02
CA LYS A 83 -23.32 30.42 25.55
C LYS A 83 -23.32 31.89 25.11
N LYS A 84 -23.35 32.83 26.06
CA LYS A 84 -23.21 34.26 25.82
C LYS A 84 -21.77 34.75 26.01
N ILE A 85 -21.25 35.50 25.05
CA ILE A 85 -19.94 36.14 25.09
C ILE A 85 -20.11 37.66 25.08
N GLU A 86 -19.89 38.29 26.23
CA GLU A 86 -19.84 39.76 26.33
C GLU A 86 -18.65 40.33 25.52
N PRO A 87 -18.71 41.61 25.08
CA PRO A 87 -17.59 42.27 24.43
C PRO A 87 -16.30 42.16 25.26
N GLN A 88 -15.19 41.88 24.58
CA GLN A 88 -13.85 41.66 25.17
C GLN A 88 -13.75 40.46 26.14
N LYS A 89 -14.79 39.63 26.26
CA LYS A 89 -14.73 38.34 26.98
C LYS A 89 -14.47 37.21 26.00
N ALA A 90 -14.13 36.05 26.54
CA ALA A 90 -13.87 34.84 25.77
C ALA A 90 -14.69 33.67 26.31
N LEU A 91 -15.08 32.77 25.42
CA LEU A 91 -15.58 31.44 25.78
C LEU A 91 -14.51 30.39 25.46
N THR A 92 -14.70 29.19 26.02
CA THR A 92 -13.91 28.01 25.67
C THR A 92 -14.82 26.98 25.01
N VAL A 93 -14.41 26.47 23.85
CA VAL A 93 -15.04 25.34 23.18
C VAL A 93 -14.13 24.14 23.33
N LYS A 94 -14.66 23.04 23.88
CA LYS A 94 -14.01 21.74 23.85
C LYS A 94 -14.53 20.96 22.65
N MET A 95 -13.61 20.46 21.83
CA MET A 95 -13.93 19.67 20.65
C MET A 95 -13.21 18.34 20.73
N SER A 96 -13.94 17.25 20.45
CA SER A 96 -13.36 15.94 20.25
C SER A 96 -13.49 15.53 18.79
N LEU A 97 -12.40 15.03 18.22
CA LEU A 97 -12.33 14.60 16.83
C LEU A 97 -11.74 13.19 16.76
N LYS A 98 -12.34 12.31 15.95
CA LYS A 98 -11.78 11.01 15.61
C LYS A 98 -11.78 10.82 14.10
N ILE A 99 -10.59 10.80 13.49
CA ILE A 99 -10.44 10.58 12.05
C ILE A 99 -10.22 9.09 11.79
N GLU A 100 -11.06 8.48 10.95
CA GLU A 100 -10.99 7.06 10.61
C GLU A 100 -10.24 6.79 9.30
N ASP A 101 -10.13 7.79 8.43
CA ASP A 101 -9.48 7.66 7.11
C ASP A 101 -8.19 8.49 7.06
N PRO A 102 -7.08 7.96 6.52
CA PRO A 102 -5.85 8.71 6.36
C PRO A 102 -5.96 9.80 5.28
N GLY A 103 -5.10 10.82 5.37
CA GLY A 103 -4.97 11.92 4.44
C GLY A 103 -5.30 13.28 5.04
N ILE A 104 -5.21 14.31 4.20
CA ILE A 104 -5.51 15.69 4.57
C ILE A 104 -7.00 15.83 4.84
N PHE A 105 -7.35 16.48 5.94
CA PHE A 105 -8.74 16.75 6.30
C PHE A 105 -8.98 18.20 6.69
N GLU A 106 -10.23 18.64 6.46
CA GLU A 106 -10.78 19.88 6.97
C GLU A 106 -12.18 19.58 7.53
N LYS A 107 -12.41 19.86 8.81
CA LYS A 107 -13.67 19.61 9.52
C LYS A 107 -14.15 20.90 10.21
N PRO A 108 -15.03 21.68 9.56
CA PRO A 108 -15.62 22.84 10.21
C PRO A 108 -16.63 22.45 11.30
N VAL A 109 -16.65 23.24 12.36
CA VAL A 109 -17.70 23.31 13.38
C VAL A 109 -18.34 24.69 13.31
N PHE A 110 -19.65 24.72 13.08
CA PHE A 110 -20.43 25.92 12.84
C PHE A 110 -21.14 26.38 14.13
N PHE A 111 -21.12 27.67 14.40
CA PHE A 111 -21.76 28.29 15.56
C PHE A 111 -22.86 29.21 15.06
N TYR A 112 -24.08 29.06 15.57
CA TYR A 112 -25.23 29.84 15.10
C TYR A 112 -25.86 30.65 16.21
N LYS A 113 -26.38 31.81 15.81
CA LYS A 113 -27.32 32.59 16.62
C LYS A 113 -28.73 32.01 16.49
N LYS A 114 -29.58 32.23 17.50
CA LYS A 114 -30.99 31.83 17.48
C LYS A 114 -31.70 32.36 16.23
N GLY A 115 -32.34 31.47 15.48
CA GLY A 115 -33.11 31.81 14.28
C GLY A 115 -32.28 32.22 13.06
N ALA A 116 -30.96 32.02 13.06
CA ALA A 116 -30.10 32.31 11.93
C ALA A 116 -29.93 31.07 11.02
N ASP A 117 -30.12 31.27 9.72
CA ASP A 117 -29.89 30.26 8.68
C ASP A 117 -28.40 30.16 8.28
N SER A 118 -27.62 31.20 8.55
CA SER A 118 -26.18 31.25 8.33
C SER A 118 -25.39 31.17 9.65
N PRO A 119 -24.21 30.54 9.63
CA PRO A 119 -23.37 30.47 10.82
C PRO A 119 -22.85 31.86 11.18
N LEU A 120 -22.87 32.16 12.48
CA LEU A 120 -22.24 33.34 13.05
C LEU A 120 -20.73 33.31 12.88
N PHE A 121 -20.11 32.14 13.03
CA PHE A 121 -18.72 31.87 12.67
C PHE A 121 -18.51 30.35 12.58
N ALA A 122 -17.34 29.95 12.08
CA ALA A 122 -16.92 28.57 12.04
C ALA A 122 -15.51 28.39 12.59
N VAL A 123 -15.27 27.29 13.29
CA VAL A 123 -13.93 26.82 13.65
C VAL A 123 -13.56 25.69 12.69
N LYS A 124 -12.52 25.89 11.88
CA LYS A 124 -12.04 24.92 10.89
C LYS A 124 -10.88 24.12 11.45
N ILE A 125 -11.15 22.87 11.84
CA ILE A 125 -10.11 21.95 12.28
C ILE A 125 -9.45 21.36 11.03
N GLN A 126 -8.15 21.55 10.88
CA GLN A 126 -7.37 21.13 9.72
C GLN A 126 -6.16 20.32 10.17
N GLY A 127 -5.79 19.31 9.39
CA GLY A 127 -4.60 18.50 9.65
C GLY A 127 -4.39 17.43 8.61
N ASN A 128 -3.45 16.54 8.89
CA ASN A 128 -3.20 15.34 8.09
C ASN A 128 -3.24 14.13 9.01
N ALA A 129 -4.06 13.16 8.67
CA ALA A 129 -4.16 11.91 9.42
C ALA A 129 -3.30 10.84 8.74
N HIS A 130 -2.40 10.22 9.49
CA HIS A 130 -1.59 9.13 9.00
C HIS A 130 -2.01 7.84 9.66
N GLU A 131 -1.80 6.77 8.92
CA GLU A 131 -1.74 5.47 9.55
C GLU A 131 -0.60 5.41 10.56
N GLN A 132 -0.65 4.43 11.45
CA GLN A 132 0.32 4.29 12.54
C GLN A 132 1.67 3.77 12.03
N ILE A 133 1.61 3.00 10.94
CA ILE A 133 2.73 2.26 10.37
C ILE A 133 2.77 2.54 8.87
N GLN A 134 3.92 2.96 8.40
CA GLN A 134 4.27 2.97 6.99
C GLN A 134 4.85 1.61 6.62
N TYR A 135 4.54 1.13 5.42
CA TYR A 135 5.10 -0.11 4.90
C TYR A 135 5.66 0.09 3.49
N THR A 136 6.69 -0.70 3.17
CA THR A 136 7.25 -0.83 1.83
C THR A 136 7.11 -2.28 1.42
N LEU A 137 6.24 -2.54 0.44
CA LEU A 137 6.01 -3.87 -0.15
C LEU A 137 5.52 -3.70 -1.59
N PRO A 138 5.96 -4.53 -2.55
CA PRO A 138 5.50 -4.41 -3.92
C PRO A 138 4.00 -4.76 -4.05
N HIS A 139 3.31 -4.05 -4.93
CA HIS A 139 1.90 -4.32 -5.25
C HIS A 139 1.68 -5.66 -5.97
N SER A 140 2.73 -6.21 -6.58
CA SER A 140 2.70 -7.51 -7.24
C SER A 140 3.99 -8.28 -7.05
N VAL A 141 3.87 -9.61 -6.96
CA VAL A 141 4.99 -10.55 -6.84
C VAL A 141 4.87 -11.60 -7.93
N GLU A 142 5.95 -11.82 -8.67
CA GLU A 142 6.04 -12.88 -9.68
C GLU A 142 6.74 -14.10 -9.08
N LEU A 143 6.10 -15.27 -9.21
CA LEU A 143 6.65 -16.53 -8.70
C LEU A 143 7.67 -17.11 -9.68
N ASP A 144 8.75 -17.67 -9.15
CA ASP A 144 9.70 -18.42 -9.96
C ASP A 144 8.99 -19.61 -10.65
N PRO A 145 9.11 -19.78 -11.98
CA PRO A 145 8.37 -20.80 -12.72
C PRO A 145 8.81 -22.25 -12.44
N LYS A 146 10.00 -22.45 -11.85
CA LYS A 146 10.51 -23.78 -11.47
C LYS A 146 10.08 -24.16 -10.07
N THR A 147 10.18 -23.23 -9.12
CA THR A 147 9.89 -23.51 -7.70
C THR A 147 8.49 -23.10 -7.28
N TYR A 148 7.79 -22.31 -8.10
CA TYR A 148 6.51 -21.66 -7.79
C TYR A 148 6.56 -20.85 -6.51
N SER A 149 7.71 -20.23 -6.21
CA SER A 149 7.93 -19.46 -4.99
C SER A 149 8.56 -18.10 -5.29
N ALA A 150 8.32 -17.13 -4.43
CA ALA A 150 9.03 -15.85 -4.43
C ALA A 150 9.29 -15.40 -3.00
N THR A 151 10.32 -14.60 -2.79
CA THR A 151 10.55 -13.92 -1.51
C THR A 151 10.74 -12.44 -1.79
N VAL A 152 10.07 -11.59 -1.01
CA VAL A 152 10.21 -10.14 -1.10
C VAL A 152 10.52 -9.55 0.27
N ASP A 153 11.18 -8.41 0.24
CA ASP A 153 11.46 -7.64 1.43
C ASP A 153 10.23 -6.81 1.81
N LEU A 154 9.91 -6.85 3.09
CA LEU A 154 8.92 -6.03 3.74
C LEU A 154 9.64 -5.13 4.74
N GLU A 155 9.44 -3.83 4.61
CA GLU A 155 9.87 -2.85 5.61
C GLU A 155 8.62 -2.25 6.26
N LEU A 156 8.63 -2.17 7.58
CA LEU A 156 7.57 -1.55 8.38
C LEU A 156 8.21 -0.50 9.28
N LYS A 157 7.61 0.69 9.35
CA LYS A 157 8.09 1.83 10.14
C LYS A 157 6.96 2.45 10.94
N ALA A 158 7.13 2.57 12.25
CA ALA A 158 6.24 3.36 13.10
C ALA A 158 6.38 4.85 12.77
N LEU A 159 5.23 5.54 12.66
CA LEU A 159 5.19 6.98 12.33
C LEU A 159 5.07 7.88 13.57
N PHE A 160 4.81 7.30 14.75
CA PHE A 160 4.62 8.03 15.99
C PHE A 160 5.51 7.45 17.10
N ASP A 161 6.03 8.31 17.97
CA ASP A 161 6.98 7.93 19.03
C ASP A 161 6.39 7.02 20.12
N ASP A 162 5.07 7.06 20.31
CA ASP A 162 4.31 6.24 21.26
C ASP A 162 3.93 4.85 20.69
N VAL A 163 4.29 4.57 19.43
CA VAL A 163 4.04 3.29 18.77
C VAL A 163 5.30 2.43 18.86
N GLU A 164 5.20 1.34 19.61
CA GLU A 164 6.23 0.30 19.66
C GLU A 164 5.88 -0.86 18.71
N MET A 165 6.87 -1.30 17.94
CA MET A 165 6.76 -2.45 17.06
C MET A 165 7.18 -3.74 17.77
N ASP A 166 6.35 -4.78 17.66
CA ASP A 166 6.61 -6.09 18.23
C ASP A 166 6.47 -7.17 17.16
N ALA A 167 7.63 -7.65 16.69
CA ALA A 167 7.73 -8.69 15.68
C ALA A 167 7.05 -10.01 16.11
N SER A 168 6.99 -10.32 17.41
CA SER A 168 6.37 -11.54 17.93
C SER A 168 4.85 -11.57 17.78
N LYS A 169 4.24 -10.39 17.59
CA LYS A 169 2.79 -10.23 17.45
C LYS A 169 2.35 -10.02 16.00
N ILE A 170 3.28 -10.09 15.05
CA ILE A 170 2.94 -10.05 13.63
C ILE A 170 2.38 -11.40 13.22
N ALA A 171 1.08 -11.41 12.90
CA ALA A 171 0.45 -12.51 12.20
C ALA A 171 0.34 -12.16 10.72
N VAL A 172 0.86 -13.03 9.86
CA VAL A 172 0.72 -12.92 8.40
C VAL A 172 -0.17 -14.06 7.92
N VAL A 173 -1.26 -13.72 7.24
CA VAL A 173 -2.22 -14.70 6.71
C VAL A 173 -2.53 -14.37 5.26
N GLY A 174 -2.54 -15.39 4.40
CA GLY A 174 -2.94 -15.30 3.00
C GLY A 174 -2.79 -16.63 2.28
N ASP A 175 -3.55 -16.85 1.21
CA ASP A 175 -3.60 -18.17 0.54
C ASP A 175 -2.27 -18.59 -0.13
N ALA A 176 -1.47 -17.61 -0.56
CA ALA A 176 -0.13 -17.84 -1.12
C ALA A 176 0.99 -17.60 -0.11
N PHE A 177 0.67 -17.29 1.15
CA PHE A 177 1.70 -17.06 2.17
C PHE A 177 2.35 -18.39 2.55
N GLU A 178 3.69 -18.43 2.50
CA GLU A 178 4.46 -19.59 2.93
C GLU A 178 5.16 -19.32 4.27
N LYS A 179 5.91 -18.23 4.34
CA LYS A 179 6.81 -17.97 5.47
C LYS A 179 7.00 -16.48 5.69
N PHE A 180 7.07 -16.09 6.96
CA PHE A 180 7.51 -14.77 7.40
C PHE A 180 8.81 -14.94 8.19
N SER A 181 9.87 -14.22 7.82
CA SER A 181 11.16 -14.28 8.50
C SER A 181 11.63 -12.87 8.83
N VAL A 182 11.74 -12.52 10.10
CA VAL A 182 12.22 -11.21 10.54
C VAL A 182 13.74 -11.18 10.43
N GLU A 183 14.27 -10.17 9.73
CA GLU A 183 15.71 -9.97 9.58
C GLU A 183 16.25 -9.03 10.66
N SER A 184 15.51 -7.95 10.93
CA SER A 184 15.78 -7.04 12.04
C SER A 184 14.47 -6.48 12.60
N ALA A 185 14.48 -6.20 13.90
CA ALA A 185 13.38 -5.54 14.58
C ALA A 185 13.93 -4.66 15.70
N ASP A 186 13.48 -3.42 15.73
CA ASP A 186 13.64 -2.51 16.87
C ASP A 186 12.27 -1.91 17.23
N ALA A 187 12.24 -0.99 18.20
CA ALA A 187 11.00 -0.40 18.68
C ALA A 187 10.24 0.40 17.62
N LYS A 188 10.90 0.92 16.57
CA LYS A 188 10.31 1.80 15.55
C LYS A 188 10.30 1.19 14.15
N GLN A 189 11.03 0.11 13.90
CA GLN A 189 11.20 -0.45 12.58
C GLN A 189 11.31 -1.98 12.60
N ILE A 190 10.67 -2.63 11.62
CA ILE A 190 10.82 -4.06 11.35
C ILE A 190 11.19 -4.25 9.88
N VAL A 191 12.26 -5.00 9.63
CA VAL A 191 12.64 -5.49 8.31
C VAL A 191 12.46 -7.01 8.30
N ALA A 192 11.69 -7.50 7.33
CA ALA A 192 11.33 -8.90 7.23
C ALA A 192 11.28 -9.38 5.78
N LYS A 193 11.33 -10.68 5.60
CA LYS A 193 11.11 -11.37 4.34
C LYS A 193 9.79 -12.10 4.36
N VAL A 194 8.98 -11.84 3.35
CA VAL A 194 7.71 -12.55 3.10
C VAL A 194 7.92 -13.49 1.92
N SER A 195 7.82 -14.79 2.17
CA SER A 195 7.88 -15.81 1.15
C SER A 195 6.47 -16.21 0.74
N PHE A 196 6.27 -16.26 -0.58
CA PHE A 196 5.04 -16.70 -1.22
C PHE A 196 5.27 -18.03 -1.92
N ARG A 197 4.25 -18.89 -1.90
CA ARG A 197 4.22 -20.15 -2.65
C ARG A 197 2.90 -20.26 -3.39
N GLY A 198 3.00 -20.34 -4.71
CA GLY A 198 1.88 -20.66 -5.58
C GLY A 198 1.70 -22.16 -5.76
N ASN A 199 0.55 -22.52 -6.30
CA ASN A 199 0.29 -23.85 -6.82
C ASN A 199 0.39 -23.80 -8.36
N ALA A 200 1.10 -24.75 -8.96
CA ALA A 200 1.22 -24.88 -10.41
C ALA A 200 -0.14 -25.03 -11.14
N LYS A 201 -1.19 -25.41 -10.40
CA LYS A 201 -2.58 -25.50 -10.91
C LYS A 201 -3.40 -24.23 -10.73
N SER A 202 -2.89 -23.22 -10.02
CA SER A 202 -3.60 -21.95 -9.80
C SER A 202 -3.63 -21.11 -11.08
N PRO A 203 -4.66 -20.25 -11.24
CA PRO A 203 -4.73 -19.29 -12.35
C PRO A 203 -3.45 -18.45 -12.47
N ALA A 204 -3.13 -18.01 -13.69
CA ALA A 204 -1.93 -17.21 -13.99
C ALA A 204 -1.85 -15.93 -13.13
N GLU A 205 -3.01 -15.38 -12.76
CA GLU A 205 -3.14 -14.22 -11.91
C GLU A 205 -4.06 -14.60 -10.74
N SER A 206 -3.51 -14.57 -9.53
CA SER A 206 -4.27 -14.79 -8.31
C SER A 206 -4.05 -13.59 -7.39
N GLN A 207 -5.11 -12.89 -7.02
CA GLN A 207 -5.01 -11.80 -6.06
C GLN A 207 -4.98 -12.39 -4.66
N HIS A 208 -3.96 -12.05 -3.87
CA HIS A 208 -3.84 -12.51 -2.50
C HIS A 208 -3.89 -11.33 -1.55
N MET A 209 -4.74 -11.42 -0.54
CA MET A 209 -4.70 -10.45 0.56
C MET A 209 -3.73 -10.97 1.60
N LEU A 210 -2.71 -10.19 1.90
CA LEU A 210 -1.84 -10.41 3.03
C LEU A 210 -2.43 -9.64 4.21
N ARG A 211 -3.02 -10.35 5.17
CA ARG A 211 -3.47 -9.71 6.41
C ARG A 211 -2.30 -9.65 7.37
N MET A 212 -1.96 -8.44 7.81
CA MET A 212 -0.95 -8.20 8.83
C MET A 212 -1.59 -7.58 10.05
N ALA A 213 -1.60 -8.32 11.15
CA ALA A 213 -2.00 -7.79 12.45
C ALA A 213 -0.81 -7.12 13.13
N PHE A 214 -1.00 -5.88 13.59
CA PHE A 214 -0.07 -5.17 14.45
C PHE A 214 -0.80 -4.79 15.71
N THR A 215 -0.42 -5.38 16.83
CA THR A 215 -0.91 -4.97 18.14
C THR A 215 0.02 -3.91 18.69
N ASP A 216 -0.51 -2.71 18.87
CA ASP A 216 0.08 -1.74 19.79
C ASP A 216 -0.10 -2.20 21.25
N LYS A 217 0.38 -1.39 22.21
CA LYS A 217 0.19 -1.62 23.64
C LYS A 217 -1.28 -1.76 24.08
N TYR A 218 -2.24 -1.38 23.23
CA TYR A 218 -3.68 -1.41 23.49
C TYR A 218 -4.41 -2.54 22.75
N GLY A 219 -3.68 -3.40 22.03
CA GLY A 219 -4.18 -4.67 21.54
C GLY A 219 -5.10 -4.60 20.32
N LYS A 220 -5.03 -3.54 19.48
CA LYS A 220 -5.90 -3.49 18.29
C LYS A 220 -5.35 -2.69 17.10
N HIS A 221 -4.86 -3.39 16.07
CA HIS A 221 -5.03 -3.04 14.65
C HIS A 221 -4.74 -4.23 13.73
N VAL A 222 -5.57 -4.47 12.72
CA VAL A 222 -5.33 -5.43 11.64
C VAL A 222 -5.36 -4.66 10.33
N ARG A 223 -4.28 -4.72 9.55
CA ARG A 223 -4.20 -4.08 8.23
C ARG A 223 -4.20 -5.14 7.15
N ASP A 224 -5.07 -4.97 6.16
CA ASP A 224 -5.10 -5.81 4.97
C ASP A 224 -4.22 -5.16 3.90
N LEU A 225 -3.15 -5.85 3.50
CA LEU A 225 -2.24 -5.45 2.43
C LEU A 225 -2.54 -6.30 1.18
N PRO A 226 -3.20 -5.74 0.16
CA PRO A 226 -3.46 -6.47 -1.07
C PRO A 226 -2.18 -6.63 -1.89
N ILE A 227 -1.85 -7.86 -2.29
CA ILE A 227 -0.70 -8.18 -3.15
C ILE A 227 -1.16 -9.09 -4.28
N LEU A 228 -0.86 -8.72 -5.51
CA LEU A 228 -1.13 -9.58 -6.65
C LEU A 228 0.00 -10.60 -6.81
N VAL A 229 -0.26 -11.88 -6.60
CA VAL A 229 0.75 -12.93 -6.86
C VAL A 229 0.48 -13.54 -8.23
N ARG A 230 1.50 -13.50 -9.09
CA ARG A 230 1.40 -13.97 -10.46
C ARG A 230 2.22 -15.24 -10.64
N ASN A 231 1.57 -16.26 -11.19
CA ASN A 231 2.26 -17.43 -11.70
C ASN A 231 2.93 -17.04 -13.02
N VAL A 232 4.26 -17.12 -13.07
CA VAL A 232 4.99 -17.00 -14.33
C VAL A 232 4.87 -18.33 -15.07
N PRO A 233 4.29 -18.39 -16.29
CA PRO A 233 4.28 -19.61 -17.06
C PRO A 233 5.72 -19.97 -17.46
N PRO A 234 6.12 -21.26 -17.38
CA PRO A 234 7.44 -21.67 -17.81
C PRO A 234 7.63 -21.41 -19.30
N LEU A 235 8.87 -21.14 -19.70
CA LEU A 235 9.26 -20.93 -21.08
C LEU A 235 8.84 -22.12 -21.97
N ARG A 236 8.04 -21.83 -23.00
CA ARG A 236 7.50 -22.78 -23.97
C ARG A 236 7.73 -22.29 -25.39
N ALA A 237 7.89 -23.23 -26.31
CA ALA A 237 8.01 -22.94 -27.74
C ALA A 237 6.91 -23.64 -28.55
N ALA A 238 6.43 -22.98 -29.60
CA ALA A 238 5.52 -23.51 -30.59
C ALA A 238 6.03 -23.19 -32.02
N PRO A 239 6.18 -24.18 -32.92
CA PRO A 239 5.91 -25.61 -32.71
C PRO A 239 6.97 -26.28 -31.83
N ARG A 240 6.62 -27.41 -31.20
CA ARG A 240 7.52 -28.19 -30.32
C ARG A 240 8.59 -28.99 -31.08
N LYS A 241 8.48 -29.06 -32.41
CA LYS A 241 9.46 -29.66 -33.32
C LYS A 241 9.45 -28.85 -34.59
N LEU A 242 10.62 -28.54 -35.11
CA LEU A 242 10.79 -27.82 -36.38
C LEU A 242 11.13 -28.80 -37.50
N THR A 243 10.47 -28.63 -38.63
CA THR A 243 10.85 -29.27 -39.88
C THR A 243 11.43 -28.19 -40.76
N LEU A 244 12.73 -28.28 -41.03
CA LEU A 244 13.46 -27.29 -41.81
C LEU A 244 13.47 -27.73 -43.26
N VAL A 245 12.93 -26.89 -44.14
CA VAL A 245 12.91 -27.13 -45.58
C VAL A 245 13.94 -26.22 -46.23
N LYS A 246 14.84 -26.81 -47.01
CA LYS A 246 15.86 -26.09 -47.76
C LYS A 246 15.21 -25.38 -48.95
N GLN A 247 15.39 -24.06 -49.04
CA GLN A 247 14.91 -23.29 -50.19
C GLN A 247 15.92 -23.36 -51.35
N ALA A 248 15.46 -23.00 -52.56
CA ALA A 248 16.28 -23.06 -53.77
C ALA A 248 17.49 -22.10 -53.72
N ASP A 249 17.37 -21.02 -52.96
CA ASP A 249 18.44 -20.06 -52.66
C ASP A 249 19.33 -20.47 -51.47
N GLN A 250 19.14 -21.70 -50.99
CA GLN A 250 19.90 -22.32 -49.90
C GLN A 250 19.74 -21.59 -48.56
N THR A 251 18.58 -20.97 -48.38
CA THR A 251 18.17 -20.40 -47.10
C THR A 251 17.16 -21.29 -46.38
N VAL A 252 17.06 -21.11 -45.06
CA VAL A 252 15.99 -21.67 -44.23
C VAL A 252 15.33 -20.56 -43.44
N SER A 253 14.03 -20.38 -43.65
CA SER A 253 13.20 -19.50 -42.83
C SER A 253 12.61 -20.29 -41.67
N VAL A 254 12.98 -19.94 -40.44
CA VAL A 254 12.36 -20.50 -39.23
C VAL A 254 11.33 -19.51 -38.71
N SER A 255 10.13 -19.99 -38.36
CA SER A 255 9.11 -19.18 -37.67
C SER A 255 8.58 -19.94 -36.47
N MET A 256 8.69 -19.33 -35.29
CA MET A 256 8.20 -19.91 -34.05
C MET A 256 7.69 -18.84 -33.10
N VAL A 257 6.88 -19.27 -32.13
CA VAL A 257 6.41 -18.45 -31.03
C VAL A 257 7.00 -18.98 -29.73
N LEU A 258 7.70 -18.10 -29.00
CA LEU A 258 8.13 -18.35 -27.63
C LEU A 258 7.13 -17.68 -26.67
N LEU A 259 6.64 -18.46 -25.71
CA LEU A 259 5.77 -18.02 -24.63
C LEU A 259 6.54 -18.15 -23.31
N GLY A 260 6.67 -17.07 -22.55
CA GLY A 260 7.44 -17.04 -21.31
C GLY A 260 7.52 -15.62 -20.78
N VAL A 261 8.34 -15.36 -19.76
CA VAL A 261 8.68 -14.00 -19.34
C VAL A 261 10.01 -13.62 -19.95
N PHE A 262 10.00 -12.54 -20.73
CA PHE A 262 11.17 -12.01 -21.41
C PHE A 262 11.49 -10.64 -20.85
N GLU A 263 12.78 -10.37 -20.61
CA GLU A 263 13.21 -9.01 -20.33
C GLU A 263 13.15 -8.22 -21.64
N LYS A 264 12.19 -7.30 -21.72
CA LYS A 264 12.02 -6.43 -22.88
C LYS A 264 13.35 -5.73 -23.18
N ASP A 265 13.70 -5.67 -24.47
CA ASP A 265 14.90 -5.00 -24.98
C ASP A 265 16.25 -5.61 -24.50
N LYS A 266 16.25 -6.77 -23.81
CA LYS A 266 17.48 -7.51 -23.52
C LYS A 266 17.72 -8.65 -24.50
N GLU A 267 18.98 -8.80 -24.91
CA GLU A 267 19.39 -9.85 -25.84
C GLU A 267 19.19 -11.25 -25.24
N MET A 268 18.51 -12.11 -25.98
CA MET A 268 18.40 -13.54 -25.74
C MET A 268 19.30 -14.30 -26.71
N SER A 269 19.95 -15.36 -26.21
CA SER A 269 20.77 -16.25 -27.02
C SER A 269 20.02 -17.52 -27.41
N ILE A 270 20.13 -17.89 -28.68
CA ILE A 270 19.66 -19.15 -29.25
C ILE A 270 20.90 -19.98 -29.61
N ASP A 271 21.10 -21.08 -28.89
CA ASP A 271 22.22 -22.01 -29.11
C ASP A 271 21.77 -23.18 -29.97
N ILE A 272 22.48 -23.47 -31.05
CA ILE A 272 22.24 -24.63 -31.92
C ILE A 272 23.13 -25.77 -31.44
N ARG A 273 22.53 -26.92 -31.14
CA ARG A 273 23.25 -28.08 -30.61
C ARG A 273 23.02 -29.35 -31.42
N HIS A 274 24.08 -30.16 -31.53
CA HIS A 274 24.02 -31.51 -32.06
C HIS A 274 24.87 -32.44 -31.18
N LYS A 275 24.29 -33.56 -30.72
CA LYS A 275 24.94 -34.51 -29.79
C LYS A 275 25.66 -33.79 -28.65
N ASP A 276 24.93 -32.89 -27.99
CA ASP A 276 25.38 -32.05 -26.87
C ASP A 276 26.48 -31.03 -27.15
N GLN A 277 26.95 -30.90 -28.39
CA GLN A 277 27.93 -29.88 -28.77
C GLN A 277 27.22 -28.64 -29.36
N SER A 278 27.59 -27.45 -28.88
CA SER A 278 27.18 -26.19 -29.49
C SER A 278 27.88 -26.05 -30.84
N VAL A 279 27.10 -25.85 -31.89
CA VAL A 279 27.58 -25.63 -33.26
C VAL A 279 27.47 -24.16 -33.67
N GLY A 280 26.66 -23.35 -32.97
CA GLY A 280 26.56 -21.91 -33.21
C GLY A 280 25.55 -21.21 -32.32
N THR A 281 25.62 -19.88 -32.24
CA THR A 281 24.69 -19.08 -31.42
C THR A 281 24.22 -17.85 -32.19
N PHE A 282 22.93 -17.53 -32.06
CA PHE A 282 22.33 -16.32 -32.60
C PHE A 282 21.69 -15.52 -31.47
N LYS A 283 21.62 -14.20 -31.63
CA LYS A 283 20.97 -13.32 -30.65
C LYS A 283 19.66 -12.77 -31.22
N ILE A 284 18.66 -12.68 -30.35
CA ILE A 284 17.39 -12.02 -30.66
C ILE A 284 17.06 -11.02 -29.54
N THR A 285 16.35 -9.95 -29.90
CA THR A 285 15.81 -9.01 -28.92
C THR A 285 14.28 -9.15 -28.90
N PRO A 286 13.69 -9.64 -27.80
CA PRO A 286 12.24 -9.75 -27.63
C PRO A 286 11.54 -8.40 -27.81
N ALA A 287 10.55 -8.34 -28.71
CA ALA A 287 9.70 -7.16 -28.89
C ALA A 287 8.57 -7.06 -27.84
N SER A 288 8.32 -8.16 -27.11
CA SER A 288 7.34 -8.24 -26.01
C SER A 288 7.94 -9.05 -24.86
N ASP A 289 7.46 -8.73 -23.66
CA ASP A 289 7.75 -9.36 -22.39
C ASP A 289 7.06 -10.72 -22.17
N ARG A 290 6.10 -11.10 -23.03
CA ARG A 290 5.30 -12.34 -22.85
C ARG A 290 5.27 -13.28 -24.06
N LEU A 291 5.33 -12.72 -25.26
CA LEU A 291 5.20 -13.49 -26.49
C LEU A 291 6.17 -12.98 -27.54
N VAL A 292 7.10 -13.84 -27.98
CA VAL A 292 8.09 -13.48 -28.99
C VAL A 292 7.87 -14.33 -30.22
N SER A 293 7.53 -13.67 -31.33
CA SER A 293 7.61 -14.30 -32.65
C SER A 293 9.05 -14.22 -33.14
N VAL A 294 9.71 -15.36 -33.23
CA VAL A 294 11.08 -15.46 -33.72
C VAL A 294 11.04 -15.86 -35.19
N LYS A 295 11.55 -14.98 -36.05
CA LYS A 295 11.78 -15.24 -37.47
C LYS A 295 13.22 -14.93 -37.82
N PHE A 296 13.97 -15.93 -38.28
CA PHE A 296 15.33 -15.73 -38.79
C PHE A 296 15.55 -16.57 -40.04
N THR A 297 16.44 -16.08 -40.89
CA THR A 297 16.90 -16.74 -42.10
C THR A 297 18.32 -17.23 -41.87
N LEU A 298 18.56 -18.53 -42.06
CA LEU A 298 19.89 -19.11 -42.01
C LEU A 298 20.43 -19.23 -43.44
N ASP A 299 21.62 -18.68 -43.69
CA ASP A 299 22.33 -18.79 -44.96
C ASP A 299 23.19 -20.05 -45.02
N GLU A 300 23.79 -20.35 -46.18
CA GLU A 300 24.66 -21.52 -46.42
C GLU A 300 25.86 -21.64 -45.45
N LYS A 301 26.25 -20.53 -44.82
CA LYS A 301 27.38 -20.50 -43.88
C LYS A 301 26.95 -20.86 -42.46
N SER A 302 25.65 -20.98 -42.22
CA SER A 302 25.11 -21.33 -40.92
C SER A 302 25.58 -22.72 -40.47
N PRO A 303 26.06 -22.88 -39.22
CA PRO A 303 26.50 -24.18 -38.70
C PRO A 303 25.41 -25.25 -38.70
N ILE A 304 24.15 -24.84 -38.79
CA ILE A 304 23.01 -25.76 -38.85
C ILE A 304 23.11 -26.72 -40.04
N TRP A 305 23.73 -26.32 -41.15
CA TRP A 305 23.86 -27.15 -42.35
C TRP A 305 24.83 -28.32 -42.19
N GLN A 306 25.64 -28.31 -41.13
CA GLN A 306 26.60 -29.38 -40.85
C GLN A 306 25.95 -30.58 -40.14
N VAL A 307 24.67 -30.48 -39.78
CA VAL A 307 23.97 -31.49 -38.98
C VAL A 307 22.58 -31.80 -39.56
N PRO A 308 22.22 -33.08 -39.81
CA PRO A 308 20.92 -33.45 -40.40
C PRO A 308 19.73 -33.26 -39.44
N SER A 309 20.02 -33.18 -38.14
CA SER A 309 19.05 -32.92 -37.07
C SER A 309 19.78 -32.40 -35.84
N GLY A 310 19.06 -31.72 -34.95
CA GLY A 310 19.64 -31.19 -33.71
C GLY A 310 18.59 -30.55 -32.81
N VAL A 311 19.04 -29.68 -31.92
CA VAL A 311 18.19 -28.95 -30.97
C VAL A 311 18.54 -27.46 -31.02
N LEU A 312 17.52 -26.62 -31.08
CA LEU A 312 17.63 -25.19 -30.80
C LEU A 312 17.33 -24.96 -29.32
N LYS A 313 18.32 -24.52 -28.56
CA LYS A 313 18.17 -24.17 -27.15
C LYS A 313 18.01 -22.66 -26.99
N PHE A 314 16.81 -22.24 -26.63
CA PHE A 314 16.49 -20.85 -26.31
C PHE A 314 16.71 -20.64 -24.83
N SER A 315 17.55 -19.68 -24.45
CA SER A 315 17.87 -19.44 -23.03
C SER A 315 17.60 -17.99 -22.65
N THR A 316 16.80 -17.80 -21.61
CA THR A 316 16.67 -16.55 -20.85
C THR A 316 17.65 -16.56 -19.66
N ALA A 317 17.67 -15.50 -18.85
CA ALA A 317 18.46 -15.47 -17.62
C ALA A 317 18.07 -16.58 -16.61
N SER A 318 16.81 -17.03 -16.62
CA SER A 318 16.27 -17.95 -15.61
C SER A 318 15.91 -19.34 -16.16
N GLU A 319 15.57 -19.45 -17.45
CA GLU A 319 15.04 -20.67 -18.06
C GLU A 319 15.59 -20.95 -19.45
N SER A 320 15.53 -22.21 -19.88
CA SER A 320 15.79 -22.58 -21.26
C SER A 320 14.77 -23.57 -21.80
N VAL A 321 14.39 -23.43 -23.08
CA VAL A 321 13.56 -24.40 -23.80
C VAL A 321 14.33 -24.94 -24.99
N GLU A 322 14.21 -26.25 -25.20
CA GLU A 322 14.85 -26.98 -26.28
C GLU A 322 13.82 -27.37 -27.33
N VAL A 323 14.08 -27.00 -28.58
CA VAL A 323 13.22 -27.30 -29.73
C VAL A 323 13.99 -28.18 -30.71
N PRO A 324 13.67 -29.47 -30.81
CA PRO A 324 14.29 -30.35 -31.80
C PRO A 324 13.94 -29.91 -33.22
N PHE A 325 14.91 -30.04 -34.12
CA PHE A 325 14.74 -29.81 -35.55
C PHE A 325 15.26 -30.98 -36.38
N VAL A 326 14.66 -31.17 -37.55
CA VAL A 326 15.10 -32.13 -38.57
C VAL A 326 15.03 -31.45 -39.93
N PHE A 327 16.04 -31.69 -40.78
CA PHE A 327 15.97 -31.30 -42.18
C PHE A 327 15.09 -32.26 -42.96
N GLN A 328 14.17 -31.70 -43.74
CA GLN A 328 13.45 -32.45 -44.75
C GLN A 328 14.24 -32.31 -46.06
N GLU A 329 14.64 -33.45 -46.62
CA GLU A 329 15.20 -33.55 -47.97
C GLU A 329 14.20 -33.10 -49.03
#